data_AF-A0A0N5ACH8-F1
#
_entry.id   AF-A0A0N5ACH8-F1
#
_cell.length_a   1.000
_cell.length_b   1.000
_cell.length_c   1.000
_cell.angle_alpha   90.00
_cell.angle_beta   90.00
_cell.angle_gamma   90.00
#
_symmetry.space_group_name_H-M   'P 1'
#
loop_
_entity.id
_entity.type
_entity.pdbx_description
1 polymer ?
#
loop_
_entity_poly.entity_id
_entity_poly.type
_entity_poly.pdbx_seq_one_letter_code
_entity_poly.pdbx_strand_id
1 'polypeptide(L)'
;MIVKDPYGVVLIIAPWNYPVNLVLLPLIPALAAGNTVIIKPSELAPHTAAVITDIVQTYFDPQNVAVVCGGATETTNLLKERFDYIFYTGGPSVAKIIMTAAAKNLTPVTFELGGKCPVVIEDDADIEKSVKRIAWGKWLNCGQTCLAPDYILVKEALKPLLLDTFCRVIEEFYGKNAQESPDYSRIINERHFDRLKELVEATNGRIVYKGGEFDRSDLFVPPIVADVDESDILMKDELFGPILPVVTVNDLDDAIRFINSREKPLAAYLFTKSNSNVERFYTETSSGGVCINDVILHLAVDTLPFGGVGNSGLGQYRGKFGFDTFSHQKAMLQRGFFSEKLTAARYPPLTKEKFDHLKALTSKRRGLPRWLKKYCPALPIFLLTLILCLFLRWECGF
;
A
#
# COMPACT_ATOMS: atom_id res chain seq x y z
N MET A 1 14.16 -0.08 26.24
CA MET A 1 13.51 -1.19 25.53
C MET A 1 12.26 -0.66 24.85
N ILE A 2 11.87 -1.25 23.71
CA ILE A 2 10.57 -0.97 23.06
C ILE A 2 9.68 -2.17 23.37
N VAL A 3 8.56 -1.93 24.05
CA VAL A 3 7.52 -2.92 24.34
C VAL A 3 6.41 -2.75 23.30
N LYS A 4 5.79 -3.84 22.88
CA LYS A 4 4.68 -3.81 21.92
C LYS A 4 3.41 -4.23 22.63
N ASP A 5 2.48 -3.30 22.78
CA ASP A 5 1.16 -3.55 23.35
C ASP A 5 0.11 -3.55 22.23
N PRO A 6 -0.98 -4.33 22.34
CA PRO A 6 -2.14 -4.13 21.49
C PRO A 6 -2.72 -2.72 21.66
N TYR A 7 -3.39 -2.23 20.62
CA TYR A 7 -4.18 -1.00 20.73
C TYR A 7 -5.43 -1.22 21.58
N GLY A 8 -6.15 -2.33 21.39
CA GLY A 8 -7.40 -2.65 22.07
C GLY A 8 -8.43 -3.24 21.12
N VAL A 9 -9.47 -2.46 20.78
CA VAL A 9 -10.53 -2.85 19.84
C VAL A 9 -10.25 -2.28 18.45
N VAL A 10 -10.08 -3.16 17.47
CA VAL A 10 -9.82 -2.81 16.06
C VAL A 10 -11.11 -2.97 15.25
N LEU A 11 -11.44 -1.96 14.44
CA LEU A 11 -12.48 -2.06 13.41
C LEU A 11 -11.84 -2.34 12.04
N ILE A 12 -12.26 -3.39 11.35
CA ILE A 12 -11.87 -3.70 9.96
C ILE A 12 -13.08 -3.52 9.06
N ILE A 13 -13.05 -2.53 8.17
CA ILE A 13 -14.08 -2.29 7.15
C ILE A 13 -13.53 -2.75 5.80
N ALA A 14 -14.06 -3.87 5.29
CA ALA A 14 -13.55 -4.53 4.09
C ALA A 14 -14.45 -4.27 2.85
N PRO A 15 -13.84 -4.18 1.65
CA PRO A 15 -14.55 -3.98 0.39
C PRO A 15 -15.02 -5.31 -0.19
N TRP A 16 -15.64 -5.24 -1.36
CA TRP A 16 -16.31 -6.36 -2.02
C TRP A 16 -15.47 -7.09 -3.06
N ASN A 17 -14.39 -6.50 -3.57
CA ASN A 17 -13.71 -7.00 -4.76
C ASN A 17 -12.83 -8.23 -4.51
N TYR A 18 -12.23 -8.34 -3.32
CA TYR A 18 -11.60 -9.56 -2.82
C TYR A 18 -12.07 -9.83 -1.38
N PRO A 19 -13.36 -10.17 -1.20
CA PRO A 19 -14.06 -10.02 0.08
C PRO A 19 -13.60 -11.00 1.16
N VAL A 20 -12.96 -12.11 0.77
CA VAL A 20 -12.28 -13.02 1.70
C VAL A 20 -10.92 -12.45 2.11
N ASN A 21 -10.06 -12.17 1.12
CA ASN A 21 -8.69 -11.73 1.37
C ASN A 21 -8.63 -10.41 2.16
N LEU A 22 -9.45 -9.43 1.79
CA LEU A 22 -9.41 -8.09 2.40
C LEU A 22 -10.10 -8.01 3.77
N VAL A 23 -10.74 -9.10 4.21
CA VAL A 23 -11.12 -9.31 5.62
C VAL A 23 -9.98 -10.02 6.37
N LEU A 24 -9.51 -11.16 5.84
CA LEU A 24 -8.58 -12.03 6.58
C LEU A 24 -7.17 -11.46 6.70
N LEU A 25 -6.66 -10.81 5.65
CA LEU A 25 -5.29 -10.30 5.63
C LEU A 25 -5.03 -9.21 6.70
N PRO A 26 -5.95 -8.28 7.01
CA PRO A 26 -5.81 -7.39 8.17
C PRO A 26 -6.22 -8.05 9.50
N LEU A 27 -7.15 -9.00 9.51
CA LEU A 27 -7.59 -9.71 10.73
C LEU A 27 -6.44 -10.48 11.39
N ILE A 28 -5.70 -11.27 10.62
CA ILE A 28 -4.60 -12.10 11.11
C ILE A 28 -3.58 -11.30 11.94
N PRO A 29 -2.97 -10.21 11.42
CA PRO A 29 -2.02 -9.43 12.20
C PRO A 29 -2.66 -8.63 13.34
N ALA A 30 -3.94 -8.23 13.23
CA ALA A 30 -4.63 -7.56 14.33
C ALA A 30 -4.77 -8.48 15.56
N LEU A 31 -5.17 -9.74 15.32
CA LEU A 31 -5.22 -10.78 16.35
C LEU A 31 -3.83 -11.15 16.87
N ALA A 32 -2.84 -11.28 15.97
CA ALA A 32 -1.46 -11.58 16.36
C ALA A 32 -0.85 -10.50 17.27
N ALA A 33 -1.24 -9.23 17.08
CA ALA A 33 -0.86 -8.11 17.94
C ALA A 33 -1.60 -8.09 19.29
N GLY A 34 -2.59 -8.98 19.50
CA GLY A 34 -3.33 -9.13 20.75
C GLY A 34 -4.58 -8.26 20.85
N ASN A 35 -5.12 -7.79 19.73
CA ASN A 35 -6.34 -6.96 19.71
C ASN A 35 -7.61 -7.83 19.64
N THR A 36 -8.73 -7.26 20.09
CA THR A 36 -10.07 -7.74 19.69
C THR A 36 -10.51 -7.05 18.42
N VAL A 37 -11.38 -7.67 17.62
CA VAL A 37 -11.69 -7.19 16.27
C VAL A 37 -13.18 -7.21 15.97
N ILE A 38 -13.69 -6.09 15.45
CA ILE A 38 -14.99 -6.03 14.80
C ILE A 38 -14.77 -5.95 13.28
N ILE A 39 -15.39 -6.85 12.54
CA ILE A 39 -15.32 -6.93 11.08
C ILE A 39 -16.62 -6.38 10.50
N LYS A 40 -16.51 -5.45 9.56
CA LYS A 40 -17.60 -4.95 8.73
C LYS A 40 -17.33 -5.38 7.28
N PRO A 41 -17.89 -6.51 6.81
CA PRO A 41 -17.77 -6.92 5.42
C PRO A 41 -18.63 -6.04 4.50
N SER A 42 -18.31 -5.98 3.21
CA SER A 42 -19.11 -5.24 2.25
C SER A 42 -20.45 -5.93 1.96
N GLU A 43 -21.51 -5.15 1.98
CA GLU A 43 -22.87 -5.53 1.59
C GLU A 43 -23.00 -5.87 0.10
N LEU A 44 -22.03 -5.46 -0.73
CA LEU A 44 -22.02 -5.75 -2.16
C LEU A 44 -21.55 -7.18 -2.47
N ALA A 45 -20.97 -7.89 -1.49
CA ALA A 45 -20.63 -9.31 -1.59
C ALA A 45 -21.40 -10.15 -0.53
N PRO A 46 -22.75 -10.19 -0.60
CA PRO A 46 -23.59 -10.68 0.49
C PRO A 46 -23.37 -12.16 0.81
N HIS A 47 -23.13 -13.00 -0.20
CA HIS A 47 -22.86 -14.42 0.01
C HIS A 47 -21.55 -14.64 0.77
N THR A 48 -20.48 -13.90 0.42
CA THR A 48 -19.23 -13.97 1.16
C THR A 48 -19.38 -13.40 2.57
N ALA A 49 -20.10 -12.30 2.74
CA ALA A 49 -20.37 -11.71 4.05
C ALA A 49 -21.09 -12.72 4.97
N ALA A 50 -22.08 -13.45 4.46
CA ALA A 50 -22.78 -14.49 5.22
C ALA A 50 -21.84 -15.64 5.64
N VAL A 51 -20.99 -16.12 4.72
CA VAL A 51 -20.00 -17.17 5.02
C VAL A 51 -18.96 -16.70 6.04
N ILE A 52 -18.48 -15.47 5.93
CA ILE A 52 -17.55 -14.89 6.92
C ILE A 52 -18.21 -14.80 8.30
N THR A 53 -19.46 -14.37 8.37
CA THR A 53 -20.22 -14.34 9.63
C THR A 53 -20.33 -15.73 10.26
N ASP A 54 -20.70 -16.75 9.48
CA ASP A 54 -20.85 -18.12 9.94
C ASP A 54 -19.52 -18.71 10.46
N ILE A 55 -18.43 -18.50 9.72
CA ILE A 55 -17.08 -18.93 10.14
C ILE A 55 -16.69 -18.23 11.44
N VAL A 56 -16.86 -16.90 11.53
CA VAL A 56 -16.46 -16.15 12.74
C VAL A 56 -17.26 -16.62 13.95
N GLN A 57 -18.58 -16.77 13.82
CA GLN A 57 -19.45 -17.23 14.90
C GLN A 57 -19.15 -18.68 15.33
N THR A 58 -18.68 -19.52 14.42
CA THR A 58 -18.35 -20.92 14.72
C THR A 58 -17.01 -21.05 15.46
N TYR A 59 -16.01 -20.26 15.08
CA TYR A 59 -14.63 -20.47 15.53
C TYR A 59 -14.11 -19.46 16.55
N PHE A 60 -14.80 -18.33 16.75
CA PHE A 60 -14.36 -17.29 17.68
C PHE A 60 -15.42 -16.99 18.75
N ASP A 61 -14.95 -16.72 19.97
CA ASP A 61 -15.78 -16.07 20.99
C ASP A 61 -16.15 -14.66 20.48
N PRO A 62 -17.45 -14.27 20.52
CA PRO A 62 -17.90 -12.96 20.07
C PRO A 62 -17.28 -11.79 20.86
N GLN A 63 -16.70 -12.02 22.04
CA GLN A 63 -15.93 -11.02 22.78
C GLN A 63 -14.54 -10.76 22.16
N ASN A 64 -14.02 -11.69 21.35
CA ASN A 64 -12.73 -11.56 20.68
C ASN A 64 -12.87 -11.09 19.24
N VAL A 65 -13.80 -11.70 18.48
CA VAL A 65 -14.07 -11.35 17.08
C VAL A 65 -15.56 -11.34 16.81
N ALA A 66 -16.08 -10.23 16.30
CA ALA A 66 -17.48 -10.09 15.94
C ALA A 66 -17.64 -9.55 14.51
N VAL A 67 -18.77 -9.86 13.87
CA VAL A 67 -19.11 -9.37 12.53
C VAL A 67 -20.36 -8.49 12.60
N VAL A 68 -20.29 -7.31 11.99
CA VAL A 68 -21.42 -6.40 11.81
C VAL A 68 -21.70 -6.26 10.31
N CYS A 69 -22.74 -6.95 9.85
CA CYS A 69 -23.24 -6.78 8.48
C CYS A 69 -24.12 -5.54 8.36
N GLY A 70 -24.17 -4.96 7.16
CA GLY A 70 -25.00 -3.79 6.86
C GLY A 70 -24.36 -2.89 5.82
N GLY A 71 -25.05 -1.82 5.45
CA GLY A 71 -24.58 -0.84 4.48
C GLY A 71 -24.04 0.42 5.13
N ALA A 72 -24.24 1.55 4.43
CA ALA A 72 -23.80 2.86 4.89
C ALA A 72 -24.39 3.27 6.25
N THR A 73 -25.66 2.93 6.51
CA THR A 73 -26.35 3.26 7.77
C THR A 73 -25.69 2.57 8.96
N GLU A 74 -25.49 1.26 8.89
CA GLU A 74 -24.86 0.45 9.94
C GLU A 74 -23.41 0.87 10.12
N THR A 75 -22.69 1.13 9.03
CA THR A 75 -21.30 1.63 9.07
C THR A 75 -21.22 2.98 9.77
N THR A 76 -22.16 3.89 9.49
CA THR A 76 -22.22 5.22 10.12
C THR A 76 -22.53 5.13 11.61
N ASN A 77 -23.40 4.19 12.02
CA ASN A 77 -23.67 3.95 13.42
C ASN A 77 -22.46 3.33 14.13
N LEU A 78 -21.83 2.35 13.51
CA LEU A 78 -20.63 1.70 14.05
C LEU A 78 -19.51 2.72 14.29
N LEU A 79 -19.29 3.64 13.34
CA LEU A 79 -18.27 4.70 13.45
C LEU A 79 -18.55 5.76 14.54
N LYS A 80 -19.70 5.71 15.23
CA LYS A 80 -19.95 6.53 16.43
C LYS A 80 -19.33 5.92 17.68
N GLU A 81 -19.10 4.61 17.68
CA GLU A 81 -18.46 3.89 18.77
C GLU A 81 -16.97 4.21 18.85
N ARG A 82 -16.36 3.92 20.01
CA ARG A 82 -14.93 4.14 20.23
C ARG A 82 -14.14 2.89 19.86
N PHE A 83 -13.27 3.04 18.87
CA PHE A 83 -12.25 2.05 18.52
C PHE A 83 -10.86 2.59 18.86
N ASP A 84 -9.94 1.67 19.16
CA ASP A 84 -8.54 1.99 19.39
C ASP A 84 -7.74 1.98 18.07
N TYR A 85 -8.27 1.36 17.02
CA TYR A 85 -7.75 1.42 15.65
C TYR A 85 -8.85 1.19 14.61
N ILE A 86 -8.81 1.87 13.46
CA ILE A 86 -9.69 1.60 12.32
C ILE A 86 -8.87 1.28 11.07
N PHE A 87 -9.12 0.14 10.46
CA PHE A 87 -8.56 -0.29 9.18
C PHE A 87 -9.66 -0.29 8.12
N TYR A 88 -9.46 0.42 7.01
CA TYR A 88 -10.43 0.50 5.93
C TYR A 88 -9.76 0.30 4.57
N THR A 89 -10.39 -0.50 3.72
CA THR A 89 -10.03 -0.62 2.31
C THR A 89 -11.22 -0.23 1.43
N GLY A 90 -11.01 0.67 0.48
CA GLY A 90 -12.06 1.11 -0.46
C GLY A 90 -11.78 2.47 -1.10
N GLY A 91 -12.83 3.25 -1.39
CA GLY A 91 -12.69 4.54 -2.10
C GLY A 91 -12.28 5.73 -1.20
N PRO A 92 -11.52 6.72 -1.73
CA PRO A 92 -11.09 7.90 -0.98
C PRO A 92 -12.21 8.75 -0.39
N SER A 93 -13.36 8.84 -1.07
CA SER A 93 -14.51 9.63 -0.59
C SER A 93 -15.04 9.10 0.74
N VAL A 94 -15.13 7.78 0.91
CA VAL A 94 -15.57 7.15 2.17
C VAL A 94 -14.46 7.20 3.21
N ALA A 95 -13.19 7.08 2.81
CA ALA A 95 -12.05 7.23 3.73
C ALA A 95 -12.07 8.58 4.46
N LYS A 96 -12.40 9.68 3.77
CA LYS A 96 -12.54 11.02 4.35
C LYS A 96 -13.66 11.08 5.41
N ILE A 97 -14.76 10.36 5.19
CA ILE A 97 -15.87 10.25 6.16
C ILE A 97 -15.39 9.48 7.41
N ILE A 98 -14.71 8.34 7.21
CA ILE A 98 -14.15 7.52 8.30
C ILE A 98 -13.13 8.32 9.11
N MET A 99 -12.21 9.03 8.44
CA MET A 99 -11.20 9.86 9.11
C MET A 99 -11.83 10.95 9.97
N THR A 100 -12.91 11.58 9.47
CA THR A 100 -13.67 12.58 10.22
C THR A 100 -14.34 11.99 11.45
N ALA A 101 -14.86 10.76 11.36
CA ALA A 101 -15.42 10.05 12.51
C ALA A 101 -14.33 9.65 13.52
N ALA A 102 -13.23 9.08 13.04
CA ALA A 102 -12.08 8.67 13.86
C ALA A 102 -11.47 9.83 14.65
N ALA A 103 -11.41 11.03 14.05
CA ALA A 103 -10.90 12.23 14.69
C ALA A 103 -11.65 12.62 15.98
N LYS A 104 -12.93 12.27 16.11
CA LYS A 104 -13.72 12.55 17.33
C LYS A 104 -13.19 11.83 18.56
N ASN A 105 -12.56 10.67 18.36
CA ASN A 105 -11.98 9.83 19.41
C ASN A 105 -10.45 9.79 19.36
N LEU A 106 -9.82 10.57 18.46
CA LEU A 106 -8.38 10.52 18.16
C LEU A 106 -7.91 9.10 17.79
N THR A 107 -8.77 8.32 17.13
CA THR A 107 -8.48 6.94 16.75
C THR A 107 -7.50 6.94 15.57
N PRO A 108 -6.35 6.25 15.66
CA PRO A 108 -5.46 6.03 14.53
C PRO A 108 -6.15 5.18 13.45
N VAL A 109 -5.79 5.43 12.19
CA VAL A 109 -6.39 4.77 11.04
C VAL A 109 -5.33 4.22 10.10
N THR A 110 -5.67 3.18 9.35
CA THR A 110 -4.98 2.76 8.12
C THR A 110 -5.99 2.73 6.99
N PHE A 111 -5.66 3.36 5.88
CA PHE A 111 -6.48 3.41 4.67
C PHE A 111 -5.74 2.83 3.49
N GLU A 112 -6.31 1.77 2.91
CA GLU A 112 -5.89 1.16 1.66
C GLU A 112 -6.87 1.59 0.57
N LEU A 113 -6.49 2.57 -0.26
CA LEU A 113 -7.39 3.19 -1.23
C LEU A 113 -6.98 2.87 -2.67
N GLY A 114 -7.75 3.39 -3.62
CA GLY A 114 -7.51 3.21 -5.05
C GLY A 114 -6.72 4.34 -5.69
N GLY A 115 -6.83 4.41 -7.02
CA GLY A 115 -6.22 5.42 -7.87
C GLY A 115 -5.89 4.85 -9.24
N LYS A 116 -5.45 5.70 -10.17
CA LYS A 116 -5.11 5.25 -11.51
C LYS A 116 -3.66 4.75 -11.55
N CYS A 117 -3.46 3.43 -11.45
CA CYS A 117 -2.12 2.82 -11.53
C CYS A 117 -1.53 2.93 -12.94
N PRO A 118 -0.46 3.71 -13.16
CA PRO A 118 0.18 3.83 -14.47
C PRO A 118 1.01 2.59 -14.82
N VAL A 119 1.08 2.31 -16.12
CA VAL A 119 2.09 1.44 -16.71
C VAL A 119 2.89 2.24 -17.74
N VAL A 120 4.20 2.32 -17.60
CA VAL A 120 5.10 2.87 -18.62
C VAL A 120 5.78 1.72 -19.35
N ILE A 121 5.79 1.75 -20.69
CA ILE A 121 6.48 0.77 -21.53
C ILE A 121 7.52 1.48 -22.38
N GLU A 122 8.80 1.17 -22.15
CA GLU A 122 9.95 1.72 -22.88
C GLU A 122 10.29 0.88 -24.12
N ASP A 123 11.02 1.47 -25.07
CA ASP A 123 11.37 0.86 -26.36
C ASP A 123 12.19 -0.43 -26.25
N ASP A 124 12.91 -0.62 -25.13
CA ASP A 124 13.75 -1.79 -24.88
C ASP A 124 12.99 -2.95 -24.22
N ALA A 125 11.72 -2.77 -23.87
CA ALA A 125 10.87 -3.78 -23.25
C ALA A 125 10.63 -4.99 -24.18
N ASP A 126 10.40 -6.15 -23.55
CA ASP A 126 9.91 -7.34 -24.26
C ASP A 126 8.39 -7.24 -24.38
N ILE A 127 7.90 -6.76 -25.53
CA ILE A 127 6.48 -6.42 -25.72
C ILE A 127 5.56 -7.63 -25.50
N GLU A 128 5.95 -8.81 -25.99
CA GLU A 128 5.16 -10.02 -25.84
C GLU A 128 4.92 -10.34 -24.36
N LYS A 129 5.99 -10.38 -23.57
CA LYS A 129 5.88 -10.67 -22.12
C LYS A 129 5.20 -9.54 -21.36
N SER A 130 5.48 -8.30 -21.75
CA SER A 130 4.90 -7.12 -21.11
C SER A 130 3.38 -7.13 -21.26
N VAL A 131 2.88 -7.34 -22.48
CA VAL A 131 1.45 -7.41 -22.76
C VAL A 131 0.80 -8.58 -22.02
N LYS A 132 1.38 -9.77 -22.01
CA LYS A 132 0.82 -10.91 -21.26
C LYS A 132 0.67 -10.61 -19.76
N ARG A 133 1.69 -10.00 -19.15
CA ARG A 133 1.67 -9.62 -17.72
C ARG A 133 0.64 -8.53 -17.44
N ILE A 134 0.63 -7.48 -18.26
CA ILE A 134 -0.32 -6.37 -18.11
C ILE A 134 -1.76 -6.87 -18.32
N ALA A 135 -2.00 -7.69 -19.35
CA ALA A 135 -3.31 -8.26 -19.64
C ALA A 135 -3.82 -9.11 -18.48
N TRP A 136 -2.97 -10.00 -17.93
CA TRP A 136 -3.32 -10.77 -16.75
C TRP A 136 -3.73 -9.86 -15.59
N GLY A 137 -2.91 -8.85 -15.25
CA GLY A 137 -3.22 -7.96 -14.14
C GLY A 137 -4.42 -7.03 -14.39
N LYS A 138 -4.66 -6.62 -15.64
CA LYS A 138 -5.76 -5.72 -16.01
C LYS A 138 -7.11 -6.41 -15.95
N TRP A 139 -7.19 -7.64 -16.45
CA TRP A 139 -8.46 -8.36 -16.58
C TRP A 139 -8.71 -9.40 -15.49
N LEU A 140 -7.73 -9.63 -14.60
CA LEU A 140 -7.98 -10.30 -13.31
C LEU A 140 -9.15 -9.62 -12.58
N ASN A 141 -10.16 -10.42 -12.22
CA ASN A 141 -11.39 -9.94 -11.57
C ASN A 141 -12.12 -8.84 -12.36
N CYS A 142 -12.06 -8.88 -13.69
CA CYS A 142 -12.54 -7.82 -14.61
C CYS A 142 -11.97 -6.43 -14.30
N GLY A 143 -10.73 -6.34 -13.82
CA GLY A 143 -10.09 -5.06 -13.50
C GLY A 143 -10.63 -4.37 -12.26
N GLN A 144 -11.47 -5.05 -11.46
CA GLN A 144 -11.98 -4.57 -10.18
C GLN A 144 -10.91 -4.77 -9.08
N THR A 145 -9.73 -4.20 -9.30
CA THR A 145 -8.56 -4.38 -8.44
C THR A 145 -7.84 -3.04 -8.28
N CYS A 146 -7.58 -2.59 -7.06
CA CYS A 146 -6.90 -1.29 -6.80
C CYS A 146 -5.46 -1.23 -7.36
N LEU A 147 -4.88 -2.39 -7.66
CA LEU A 147 -3.56 -2.57 -8.29
C LEU A 147 -3.65 -2.90 -9.78
N ALA A 148 -4.85 -3.00 -10.36
CA ALA A 148 -4.95 -3.26 -11.79
C ALA A 148 -4.26 -2.11 -12.54
N PRO A 149 -3.49 -2.42 -13.61
CA PRO A 149 -3.12 -1.42 -14.61
C PRO A 149 -4.36 -0.60 -14.98
N ASP A 150 -4.33 0.70 -14.72
CA ASP A 150 -5.47 1.56 -15.01
C ASP A 150 -5.31 2.16 -16.40
N TYR A 151 -4.09 2.56 -16.78
CA TYR A 151 -3.74 3.07 -18.11
C TYR A 151 -2.27 2.77 -18.48
N ILE A 152 -1.95 2.84 -19.77
CA ILE A 152 -0.60 2.72 -20.32
C ILE A 152 -0.11 4.05 -20.87
N LEU A 153 1.16 4.35 -20.62
CA LEU A 153 1.96 5.39 -21.28
C LEU A 153 3.02 4.71 -22.16
N VAL A 154 3.03 5.03 -23.45
CA VAL A 154 3.93 4.41 -24.42
C VAL A 154 4.32 5.41 -25.52
N LYS A 155 5.50 5.24 -26.12
CA LYS A 155 5.91 6.06 -27.26
C LYS A 155 5.12 5.73 -28.53
N GLU A 156 4.92 6.73 -29.38
CA GLU A 156 4.14 6.60 -30.62
C GLU A 156 4.66 5.47 -31.52
N ALA A 157 5.98 5.31 -31.63
CA ALA A 157 6.59 4.28 -32.46
C ALA A 157 6.26 2.83 -32.01
N LEU A 158 6.03 2.63 -30.71
CA LEU A 158 5.78 1.31 -30.12
C LEU A 158 4.27 0.99 -30.00
N LYS A 159 3.42 2.02 -30.03
CA LYS A 159 1.97 1.91 -29.83
C LYS A 159 1.27 0.94 -30.81
N PRO A 160 1.53 0.95 -32.14
CA PRO A 160 0.86 0.02 -33.04
C PRO A 160 1.14 -1.45 -32.73
N LEU A 161 2.40 -1.79 -32.46
CA LEU A 161 2.80 -3.16 -32.09
C LEU A 161 2.19 -3.59 -30.76
N LEU A 162 2.17 -2.68 -29.78
CA LEU A 162 1.56 -2.92 -28.48
C LEU A 162 0.08 -3.25 -28.60
N LEU A 163 -0.67 -2.44 -29.34
CA LEU A 163 -2.11 -2.57 -29.54
C LEU A 163 -2.49 -3.89 -30.23
N ASP A 164 -1.78 -4.26 -31.31
CA ASP A 164 -1.97 -5.55 -32.00
C ASP A 164 -1.70 -6.74 -31.08
N THR A 165 -0.62 -6.65 -30.30
CA THR A 165 -0.24 -7.69 -29.32
C THR A 165 -1.32 -7.87 -28.25
N PHE A 166 -1.92 -6.78 -27.74
CA PHE A 166 -3.04 -6.87 -26.79
C PHE A 166 -4.23 -7.61 -27.39
N CYS A 167 -4.63 -7.27 -28.62
CA CYS A 167 -5.77 -7.92 -29.28
C CYS A 167 -5.58 -9.45 -29.30
N ARG A 168 -4.40 -9.90 -29.74
CA ARG A 168 -4.07 -11.33 -29.79
C ARG A 168 -4.03 -11.97 -28.41
N VAL A 169 -3.40 -11.34 -27.42
CA VAL A 169 -3.27 -11.92 -26.07
C VAL A 169 -4.62 -12.02 -25.36
N ILE A 170 -5.51 -11.05 -25.54
CA ILE A 170 -6.85 -11.12 -24.95
C ILE A 170 -7.64 -12.29 -25.55
N GLU A 171 -7.57 -12.49 -26.87
CA GLU A 171 -8.16 -13.67 -27.53
C GLU A 171 -7.50 -14.99 -27.09
N GLU A 172 -6.18 -15.00 -26.84
CA GLU A 172 -5.47 -16.17 -26.28
C GLU A 172 -6.00 -16.53 -24.89
N PHE A 173 -6.29 -15.54 -24.05
CA PHE A 173 -6.73 -15.76 -22.67
C PHE A 173 -8.20 -16.14 -22.56
N TYR A 174 -9.08 -15.47 -23.31
CA TYR A 174 -10.53 -15.56 -23.10
C TYR A 174 -11.30 -16.07 -24.32
N GLY A 175 -10.61 -16.38 -25.43
CA GLY A 175 -11.24 -16.72 -26.69
C GLY A 175 -11.84 -15.51 -27.41
N LYS A 176 -12.55 -15.76 -28.53
CA LYS A 176 -13.17 -14.71 -29.35
C LYS A 176 -14.38 -14.05 -28.70
N ASN A 177 -15.08 -14.79 -27.82
CA ASN A 177 -16.20 -14.27 -27.04
C ASN A 177 -15.86 -14.41 -25.55
N ALA A 178 -15.34 -13.33 -24.95
CA ALA A 178 -14.91 -13.36 -23.56
C ALA A 178 -16.08 -13.62 -22.57
N GLN A 179 -17.33 -13.40 -22.99
CA GLN A 179 -18.51 -13.68 -22.16
C GLN A 179 -18.65 -15.18 -21.85
N GLU A 180 -18.25 -16.04 -22.79
CA GLU A 180 -18.30 -17.51 -22.65
C GLU A 180 -17.10 -18.07 -21.88
N SER A 181 -16.08 -17.25 -21.62
CA SER A 181 -14.88 -17.71 -20.92
C SER A 181 -15.18 -17.98 -19.43
N PRO A 182 -14.83 -19.18 -18.90
CA PRO A 182 -14.97 -19.46 -17.48
C PRO A 182 -13.96 -18.69 -16.61
N ASP A 183 -12.92 -18.13 -17.23
CA ASP A 183 -11.83 -17.41 -16.56
C ASP A 183 -12.06 -15.88 -16.51
N TYR A 184 -13.17 -15.40 -17.08
CA TYR A 184 -13.53 -13.99 -17.11
C TYR A 184 -14.69 -13.68 -16.16
N SER A 185 -14.48 -12.75 -15.23
CA SER A 185 -15.44 -12.43 -14.16
C SER A 185 -16.62 -11.57 -14.65
N ARG A 186 -17.42 -11.03 -13.73
CA ARG A 186 -18.50 -10.06 -13.99
C ARG A 186 -18.35 -8.81 -13.14
N ILE A 187 -18.98 -7.73 -13.57
CA ILE A 187 -19.05 -6.50 -12.77
C ILE A 187 -19.97 -6.72 -11.58
N ILE A 188 -19.60 -6.18 -10.41
CA ILE A 188 -20.25 -6.50 -9.13
C ILE A 188 -21.76 -6.20 -9.09
N ASN A 189 -22.23 -5.16 -9.80
CA ASN A 189 -23.64 -4.78 -9.85
C ASN A 189 -23.95 -3.87 -11.04
N GLU A 190 -25.25 -3.63 -11.26
CA GLU A 190 -25.77 -2.78 -12.33
C GLU A 190 -25.21 -1.35 -12.31
N ARG A 191 -25.07 -0.74 -11.12
CA ARG A 191 -24.54 0.64 -11.02
C ARG A 191 -23.11 0.73 -11.55
N HIS A 192 -22.24 -0.22 -11.20
CA HIS A 192 -20.87 -0.24 -11.71
C HIS A 192 -20.83 -0.58 -13.20
N PHE A 193 -21.71 -1.45 -13.67
CA PHE A 193 -21.88 -1.76 -15.09
C PHE A 193 -22.28 -0.52 -15.89
N ASP A 194 -23.36 0.15 -15.48
CA ASP A 194 -23.93 1.31 -16.18
C ASP A 194 -22.89 2.43 -16.27
N ARG A 195 -22.16 2.71 -15.18
CA ARG A 195 -21.04 3.67 -15.19
C ARG A 195 -19.96 3.31 -16.22
N LEU A 196 -19.52 2.06 -16.28
CA LEU A 196 -18.46 1.64 -17.21
C LEU A 196 -18.93 1.74 -18.66
N LYS A 197 -20.18 1.38 -18.94
CA LYS A 197 -20.79 1.52 -20.26
C LYS A 197 -20.88 2.98 -20.68
N GLU A 198 -21.39 3.87 -19.82
CA GLU A 198 -21.46 5.31 -20.07
C GLU A 198 -20.08 5.92 -20.36
N LEU A 199 -19.04 5.51 -19.62
CA LEU A 199 -17.67 5.96 -19.86
C LEU A 199 -17.14 5.56 -21.24
N VAL A 200 -17.45 4.34 -21.70
CA VAL A 200 -17.04 3.85 -23.03
C VAL A 200 -17.86 4.51 -24.14
N GLU A 201 -19.14 4.79 -23.93
CA GLU A 201 -19.97 5.50 -24.91
C GLU A 201 -19.60 6.99 -25.04
N ALA A 202 -19.07 7.59 -23.97
CA ALA A 202 -18.68 9.00 -23.92
C ALA A 202 -17.21 9.26 -24.30
N THR A 203 -16.40 8.23 -24.54
CA THR A 203 -14.99 8.40 -24.93
C THR A 203 -14.89 8.97 -26.34
N ASN A 204 -13.93 9.88 -26.56
CA ASN A 204 -13.54 10.31 -27.91
C ASN A 204 -12.39 9.46 -28.45
N GLY A 205 -11.84 8.59 -27.61
CA GLY A 205 -10.79 7.65 -27.97
C GLY A 205 -11.25 6.59 -28.96
N ARG A 206 -10.29 6.03 -29.69
CA ARG A 206 -10.53 4.92 -30.61
C ARG A 206 -10.56 3.61 -29.82
N ILE A 207 -11.70 2.92 -29.81
CA ILE A 207 -11.77 1.54 -29.32
C ILE A 207 -11.04 0.63 -30.29
N VAL A 208 -9.88 0.12 -29.88
CA VAL A 208 -9.01 -0.73 -30.70
C VAL A 208 -9.44 -2.19 -30.61
N TYR A 209 -9.85 -2.61 -29.42
CA TYR A 209 -10.31 -3.97 -29.16
C TYR A 209 -11.53 -3.95 -28.25
N LYS A 210 -12.49 -4.83 -28.54
CA LYS A 210 -13.69 -5.08 -27.73
C LYS A 210 -14.06 -6.56 -27.83
N GLY A 211 -13.77 -7.33 -26.78
CA GLY A 211 -13.92 -8.80 -26.75
C GLY A 211 -15.35 -9.31 -26.53
N GLY A 212 -16.36 -8.66 -27.09
CA GLY A 212 -17.79 -8.97 -26.92
C GLY A 212 -18.68 -7.73 -26.87
N GLU A 213 -19.95 -7.90 -26.52
CA GLU A 213 -20.91 -6.80 -26.36
C GLU A 213 -21.25 -6.58 -24.89
N PHE A 214 -21.66 -5.36 -24.53
CA PHE A 214 -22.14 -5.09 -23.17
C PHE A 214 -23.45 -5.85 -22.93
N ASP A 215 -23.50 -6.67 -21.87
CA ASP A 215 -24.70 -7.38 -21.46
C ASP A 215 -25.03 -7.06 -20.00
N ARG A 216 -26.05 -6.22 -19.81
CA ARG A 216 -26.48 -5.76 -18.48
C ARG A 216 -27.10 -6.88 -17.65
N SER A 217 -27.72 -7.88 -18.30
CA SER A 217 -28.39 -8.98 -17.60
C SER A 217 -27.40 -9.96 -16.98
N ASP A 218 -26.24 -10.11 -17.62
CA ASP A 218 -25.10 -10.90 -17.15
C ASP A 218 -24.06 -10.04 -16.39
N LEU A 219 -24.25 -8.72 -16.30
CA LEU A 219 -23.26 -7.77 -15.80
C LEU A 219 -21.89 -7.90 -16.50
N PHE A 220 -21.92 -8.27 -17.77
CA PHE A 220 -20.74 -8.51 -18.58
C PHE A 220 -20.30 -7.24 -19.30
N VAL A 221 -19.12 -6.75 -18.93
CA VAL A 221 -18.40 -5.71 -19.68
C VAL A 221 -17.24 -6.38 -20.40
N PRO A 222 -17.13 -6.27 -21.74
CA PRO A 222 -16.08 -6.93 -22.49
C PRO A 222 -14.69 -6.36 -22.14
N PRO A 223 -13.61 -7.13 -22.32
CA PRO A 223 -12.27 -6.57 -22.26
C PRO A 223 -12.10 -5.54 -23.39
N ILE A 224 -11.72 -4.32 -23.01
CA ILE A 224 -11.61 -3.17 -23.93
C ILE A 224 -10.21 -2.59 -23.88
N VAL A 225 -9.64 -2.32 -25.05
CA VAL A 225 -8.42 -1.52 -25.22
C VAL A 225 -8.78 -0.28 -26.03
N ALA A 226 -8.45 0.90 -25.50
CA ALA A 226 -8.78 2.18 -26.11
C ALA A 226 -7.51 3.01 -26.32
N ASP A 227 -7.31 3.53 -27.53
CA ASP A 227 -6.24 4.50 -27.86
C ASP A 227 -6.82 5.90 -27.66
N VAL A 228 -6.35 6.61 -26.63
CA VAL A 228 -6.98 7.83 -26.13
C VAL A 228 -5.98 8.95 -25.92
N ASP A 229 -6.46 10.19 -25.98
CA ASP A 229 -5.71 11.36 -25.55
C ASP A 229 -5.75 11.52 -24.02
N GLU A 230 -4.80 12.28 -23.47
CA GLU A 230 -4.66 12.50 -22.03
C GLU A 230 -5.89 13.12 -21.34
N SER A 231 -6.72 13.83 -22.11
CA SER A 231 -7.89 14.56 -21.63
C SER A 231 -9.19 13.76 -21.76
N ASP A 232 -9.12 12.53 -22.29
CA ASP A 232 -10.28 11.67 -22.48
C ASP A 232 -10.98 11.33 -21.17
N ILE A 233 -12.29 11.06 -21.24
CA ILE A 233 -13.12 10.74 -20.08
C ILE A 233 -12.61 9.51 -19.33
N LEU A 234 -12.03 8.53 -20.03
CA LEU A 234 -11.44 7.33 -19.44
C LEU A 234 -10.19 7.62 -18.58
N MET A 235 -9.61 8.81 -18.70
CA MET A 235 -8.42 9.25 -17.97
C MET A 235 -8.72 10.08 -16.71
N LYS A 236 -10.01 10.40 -16.43
CA LYS A 236 -10.37 11.26 -15.28
C LYS A 236 -10.30 10.53 -13.94
N ASP A 237 -11.18 9.56 -13.74
CA ASP A 237 -11.31 8.81 -12.48
C ASP A 237 -10.79 7.37 -12.63
N GLU A 238 -10.65 6.67 -11.51
CA GLU A 238 -10.31 5.25 -11.46
C GLU A 238 -11.35 4.42 -12.24
N LEU A 239 -10.86 3.56 -13.16
CA LEU A 239 -11.75 2.78 -14.01
C LEU A 239 -12.32 1.60 -13.26
N PHE A 240 -11.52 0.88 -12.45
CA PHE A 240 -11.97 -0.26 -11.65
C PHE A 240 -12.87 -1.24 -12.45
N GLY A 241 -12.43 -1.55 -13.66
CA GLY A 241 -13.18 -2.26 -14.68
C GLY A 241 -12.28 -2.64 -15.86
N PRO A 242 -12.80 -3.42 -16.82
CA PRO A 242 -11.99 -4.12 -17.83
C PRO A 242 -11.65 -3.24 -19.06
N ILE A 243 -11.45 -1.94 -18.84
CA ILE A 243 -11.14 -0.95 -19.87
C ILE A 243 -9.69 -0.49 -19.69
N LEU A 244 -8.86 -0.59 -20.72
CA LEU A 244 -7.45 -0.21 -20.69
C LEU A 244 -7.17 0.91 -21.71
N PRO A 245 -7.11 2.18 -21.26
CA PRO A 245 -6.66 3.29 -22.09
C PRO A 245 -5.15 3.24 -22.32
N VAL A 246 -4.73 3.57 -23.53
CA VAL A 246 -3.34 3.68 -23.97
C VAL A 246 -3.14 5.12 -24.45
N VAL A 247 -2.19 5.81 -23.82
CA VAL A 247 -1.88 7.22 -24.08
C VAL A 247 -0.46 7.32 -24.63
N THR A 248 -0.29 8.08 -25.71
CA THR A 248 1.04 8.36 -26.27
C THR A 248 1.79 9.37 -25.39
N VAL A 249 3.07 9.09 -25.12
CA VAL A 249 4.03 10.03 -24.53
C VAL A 249 5.28 10.14 -25.39
N ASN A 250 6.03 11.22 -25.25
CA ASN A 250 7.26 11.41 -26.04
C ASN A 250 8.43 10.56 -25.53
N ASP A 251 8.60 10.52 -24.20
CA ASP A 251 9.69 9.87 -23.52
C ASP A 251 9.37 9.58 -22.04
N LEU A 252 10.33 8.98 -21.34
CA LEU A 252 10.21 8.68 -19.91
C LEU A 252 10.05 9.95 -19.07
N ASP A 253 10.70 11.05 -19.45
CA ASP A 253 10.57 12.34 -18.77
C ASP A 253 9.12 12.85 -18.84
N ASP A 254 8.49 12.71 -20.00
CA ASP A 254 7.08 13.02 -20.23
C ASP A 254 6.16 12.10 -19.43
N ALA A 255 6.44 10.80 -19.40
CA ALA A 255 5.70 9.84 -18.59
C ALA A 255 5.78 10.16 -17.09
N ILE A 256 6.96 10.50 -16.58
CA ILE A 256 7.17 10.88 -15.17
C ILE A 256 6.40 12.16 -14.84
N ARG A 257 6.45 13.20 -15.70
CA ARG A 257 5.65 14.42 -15.53
C ARG A 257 4.16 14.12 -15.54
N PHE A 258 3.71 13.26 -16.45
CA PHE A 258 2.32 12.85 -16.58
C PHE A 258 1.81 12.22 -15.28
N ILE A 259 2.57 11.28 -14.71
CA ILE A 259 2.26 10.61 -13.44
C ILE A 259 2.25 11.63 -12.29
N ASN A 260 3.28 12.47 -12.18
CA ASN A 260 3.42 13.43 -11.08
C ASN A 260 2.41 14.58 -11.11
N SER A 261 1.76 14.83 -12.25
CA SER A 261 0.67 15.83 -12.37
C SER A 261 -0.67 15.35 -11.81
N ARG A 262 -0.76 14.08 -11.40
CA ARG A 262 -1.98 13.42 -10.91
C ARG A 262 -1.82 12.98 -9.45
N GLU A 263 -2.92 12.52 -8.87
CA GLU A 263 -2.89 11.94 -7.52
C GLU A 263 -1.97 10.71 -7.46
N LYS A 264 -1.26 10.57 -6.35
CA LYS A 264 -0.29 9.48 -6.14
C LYS A 264 -1.01 8.13 -6.15
N PRO A 265 -0.68 7.21 -7.08
CA PRO A 265 -1.38 5.94 -7.22
C PRO A 265 -0.95 4.93 -6.16
N LEU A 266 -1.76 3.90 -5.96
CA LEU A 266 -1.42 2.80 -5.06
C LEU A 266 -0.21 2.01 -5.56
N ALA A 267 -0.11 1.83 -6.88
CA ALA A 267 1.05 1.24 -7.52
C ALA A 267 1.42 1.94 -8.83
N ALA A 268 2.69 1.84 -9.22
CA ALA A 268 3.21 2.28 -10.51
C ALA A 268 4.07 1.19 -11.15
N TYR A 269 3.97 1.05 -12.47
CA TYR A 269 4.59 -0.03 -13.21
C TYR A 269 5.48 0.49 -14.33
N LEU A 270 6.67 -0.10 -14.50
CA LEU A 270 7.60 0.22 -15.58
C LEU A 270 8.11 -1.06 -16.24
N PHE A 271 8.01 -1.12 -17.57
CA PHE A 271 8.58 -2.19 -18.39
C PHE A 271 9.77 -1.65 -19.17
N THR A 272 10.99 -2.12 -18.84
CA THR A 272 12.26 -1.69 -19.45
C THR A 272 13.38 -2.68 -19.12
N LYS A 273 14.46 -2.70 -19.92
CA LYS A 273 15.73 -3.37 -19.60
C LYS A 273 16.79 -2.40 -19.06
N SER A 274 16.51 -1.09 -19.07
CA SER A 274 17.42 -0.04 -18.64
C SER A 274 17.39 0.17 -17.13
N ASN A 275 18.49 -0.20 -16.45
CA ASN A 275 18.63 0.02 -15.00
C ASN A 275 18.63 1.51 -14.63
N SER A 276 19.12 2.40 -15.51
CA SER A 276 19.04 3.84 -15.26
C SER A 276 17.59 4.32 -15.27
N ASN A 277 16.77 3.81 -16.19
CA ASN A 277 15.36 4.19 -16.26
C ASN A 277 14.58 3.65 -15.06
N VAL A 278 14.93 2.46 -14.56
CA VAL A 278 14.40 1.92 -13.30
C VAL A 278 14.71 2.87 -12.14
N GLU A 279 15.97 3.28 -11.97
CA GLU A 279 16.39 4.20 -10.91
C GLU A 279 15.64 5.53 -10.98
N ARG A 280 15.58 6.12 -12.17
CA ARG A 280 14.81 7.35 -12.40
C ARG A 280 13.34 7.17 -12.03
N PHE A 281 12.69 6.10 -12.47
CA PHE A 281 11.26 5.92 -12.24
C PHE A 281 10.89 5.82 -10.76
N TYR A 282 11.62 5.03 -9.95
CA TYR A 282 11.30 4.90 -8.52
C TYR A 282 11.79 6.09 -7.67
N THR A 283 12.73 6.91 -8.16
CA THR A 283 13.22 8.10 -7.45
C THR A 283 12.45 9.37 -7.80
N GLU A 284 11.98 9.49 -9.04
CA GLU A 284 11.33 10.69 -9.58
C GLU A 284 9.79 10.61 -9.51
N THR A 285 9.20 9.47 -9.13
CA THR A 285 7.74 9.32 -8.90
C THR A 285 7.40 8.98 -7.45
N SER A 286 6.13 9.13 -7.06
CA SER A 286 5.63 8.76 -5.73
C SER A 286 4.36 7.91 -5.85
N SER A 287 4.42 6.68 -5.33
CA SER A 287 3.33 5.70 -5.31
C SER A 287 3.42 4.83 -4.05
N GLY A 288 2.40 4.03 -3.77
CA GLY A 288 2.43 3.06 -2.67
C GLY A 288 3.47 1.94 -2.87
N GLY A 289 3.56 1.42 -4.10
CA GLY A 289 4.56 0.44 -4.51
C GLY A 289 4.94 0.54 -5.99
N VAL A 290 6.15 0.10 -6.33
CA VAL A 290 6.63 0.04 -7.70
C VAL A 290 6.90 -1.42 -8.09
N CYS A 291 6.48 -1.82 -9.28
CA CYS A 291 6.86 -3.12 -9.86
C CYS A 291 7.52 -2.91 -11.23
N ILE A 292 8.70 -3.51 -11.42
CA ILE A 292 9.48 -3.41 -12.65
C ILE A 292 9.30 -4.70 -13.42
N ASN A 293 8.93 -4.58 -14.70
CA ASN A 293 8.70 -5.66 -15.64
C ASN A 293 7.60 -6.65 -15.21
N ASP A 294 6.75 -6.30 -14.25
CA ASP A 294 5.56 -7.07 -13.87
C ASP A 294 4.51 -6.16 -13.23
N VAL A 295 3.33 -6.70 -12.96
CA VAL A 295 2.21 -5.99 -12.32
C VAL A 295 1.70 -6.81 -11.13
N ILE A 296 1.10 -6.15 -10.13
CA ILE A 296 0.47 -6.77 -8.93
C ILE A 296 1.43 -7.55 -7.99
N LEU A 297 2.41 -8.30 -8.50
CA LEU A 297 3.17 -9.33 -7.76
C LEU A 297 3.98 -8.82 -6.56
N HIS A 298 4.27 -7.52 -6.45
CA HIS A 298 4.87 -6.96 -5.24
C HIS A 298 3.99 -7.23 -3.99
N LEU A 299 2.67 -7.37 -4.17
CA LEU A 299 1.73 -7.80 -3.12
C LEU A 299 2.02 -9.22 -2.59
N ALA A 300 2.65 -10.09 -3.37
CA ALA A 300 2.93 -11.47 -2.98
C ALA A 300 4.20 -11.61 -2.11
N VAL A 301 5.01 -10.55 -2.00
CA VAL A 301 6.27 -10.56 -1.24
C VAL A 301 6.01 -10.12 0.20
N ASP A 302 6.11 -11.04 1.14
CA ASP A 302 5.82 -10.84 2.57
C ASP A 302 6.81 -9.90 3.30
N THR A 303 8.01 -9.74 2.74
CA THR A 303 9.04 -8.80 3.23
C THR A 303 8.87 -7.37 2.73
N LEU A 304 7.90 -7.11 1.85
CA LEU A 304 7.53 -5.76 1.43
C LEU A 304 6.30 -5.29 2.19
N PRO A 305 6.25 -4.02 2.63
CA PRO A 305 5.01 -3.43 3.11
C PRO A 305 4.05 -3.24 1.93
N PHE A 306 2.76 -3.27 2.24
CA PHE A 306 1.72 -2.87 1.30
C PHE A 306 0.91 -1.74 1.92
N GLY A 307 0.78 -0.63 1.20
CA GLY A 307 0.08 0.56 1.63
C GLY A 307 0.13 1.67 0.58
N GLY A 308 -0.83 2.58 0.61
CA GLY A 308 -0.86 3.76 -0.25
C GLY A 308 -0.10 4.97 0.30
N VAL A 309 -0.07 6.04 -0.48
CA VAL A 309 0.49 7.34 -0.08
C VAL A 309 -0.36 8.47 -0.63
N GLY A 310 -0.74 9.44 0.21
CA GLY A 310 -1.61 10.53 -0.21
C GLY A 310 -3.03 10.04 -0.47
N ASN A 311 -3.60 10.33 -1.64
CA ASN A 311 -4.99 9.95 -1.94
C ASN A 311 -5.19 8.44 -2.14
N SER A 312 -4.11 7.67 -2.40
CA SER A 312 -4.15 6.20 -2.47
C SER A 312 -4.07 5.52 -1.10
N GLY A 313 -3.78 6.26 -0.02
CA GLY A 313 -3.80 5.68 1.33
C GLY A 313 -2.87 6.32 2.34
N LEU A 314 -2.99 5.80 3.56
CA LEU A 314 -2.12 6.13 4.69
C LEU A 314 -1.97 4.89 5.58
N GLY A 315 -0.76 4.66 6.08
CA GLY A 315 -0.43 3.41 6.76
C GLY A 315 -0.01 2.31 5.79
N GLN A 316 0.28 1.14 6.33
CA GLN A 316 0.73 -0.02 5.57
C GLN A 316 0.49 -1.28 6.40
N TYR A 317 0.43 -2.45 5.78
CA TYR A 317 0.29 -3.71 6.48
C TYR A 317 1.01 -4.85 5.74
N ARG A 318 0.58 -6.09 5.99
CA ARG A 318 1.16 -7.39 5.60
C ARG A 318 2.31 -7.87 6.49
N GLY A 319 2.37 -9.18 6.69
CA GLY A 319 3.40 -9.84 7.49
C GLY A 319 3.69 -9.11 8.80
N LYS A 320 4.97 -8.81 9.03
CA LYS A 320 5.42 -8.05 10.20
C LYS A 320 4.90 -6.60 10.22
N PHE A 321 4.74 -5.95 9.07
CA PHE A 321 4.23 -4.58 8.98
C PHE A 321 2.79 -4.50 9.48
N GLY A 322 1.96 -5.50 9.19
CA GLY A 322 0.61 -5.60 9.76
C GLY A 322 0.64 -5.72 11.27
N PHE A 323 1.49 -6.59 11.83
CA PHE A 323 1.63 -6.72 13.28
C PHE A 323 2.08 -5.39 13.91
N ASP A 324 3.02 -4.69 13.30
CA ASP A 324 3.48 -3.39 13.78
C ASP A 324 2.38 -2.31 13.68
N THR A 325 1.55 -2.35 12.63
CA THR A 325 0.41 -1.43 12.44
C THR A 325 -0.63 -1.55 13.53
N PHE A 326 -0.90 -2.76 13.99
CA PHE A 326 -1.84 -3.04 15.08
C PHE A 326 -1.20 -3.10 16.48
N SER A 327 0.06 -2.66 16.61
CA SER A 327 0.78 -2.60 17.89
C SER A 327 1.21 -1.18 18.25
N HIS A 328 0.98 -0.76 19.50
CA HIS A 328 1.61 0.44 20.05
C HIS A 328 3.05 0.14 20.49
N GLN A 329 4.02 0.87 19.95
CA GLN A 329 5.43 0.78 20.35
C GLN A 329 5.70 1.66 21.58
N LYS A 330 5.56 1.08 22.78
CA LYS A 330 5.78 1.74 24.06
C LYS A 330 7.27 1.83 24.40
N ALA A 331 7.79 3.05 24.48
CA ALA A 331 9.17 3.29 24.92
C ALA A 331 9.31 3.13 26.44
N MET A 332 10.19 2.23 26.88
CA MET A 332 10.50 2.02 28.30
C MET A 332 11.98 2.28 28.59
N LEU A 333 12.24 3.26 29.46
CA LEU A 333 13.55 3.55 30.02
C LEU A 333 13.54 3.22 31.51
N GLN A 334 14.28 2.17 31.87
CA GLN A 334 14.52 1.82 33.28
C GLN A 334 15.89 2.37 33.70
N ARG A 335 15.91 3.18 34.76
CA ARG A 335 17.14 3.65 35.40
C ARG A 335 17.26 3.05 36.79
N GLY A 336 18.45 2.57 37.13
CA GLY A 336 18.81 2.33 38.53
C GLY A 336 19.15 3.64 39.25
N PHE A 337 19.38 3.55 40.57
CA PHE A 337 19.73 4.70 41.42
C PHE A 337 21.24 5.03 41.44
N PHE A 338 22.04 4.39 40.59
CA PHE A 338 23.48 4.63 40.51
C PHE A 338 23.83 5.83 39.62
N SER A 339 25.01 6.43 39.84
CA SER A 339 25.59 7.50 39.02
C SER A 339 24.82 8.83 38.98
N GLU A 340 24.03 9.10 40.02
CA GLU A 340 23.17 10.29 40.13
C GLU A 340 23.92 11.62 39.91
N LYS A 341 25.15 11.69 40.44
CA LYS A 341 26.06 12.84 40.29
C LYS A 341 26.42 13.16 38.84
N LEU A 342 26.50 12.17 37.95
CA LEU A 342 26.79 12.39 36.52
C LEU A 342 25.66 13.12 35.81
N THR A 343 24.44 13.04 36.33
CA THR A 343 23.28 13.76 35.80
C THR A 343 22.92 15.00 36.61
N ALA A 344 23.70 15.35 37.64
CA ALA A 344 23.36 16.42 38.57
C ALA A 344 23.29 17.82 37.92
N ALA A 345 23.90 18.01 36.75
CA ALA A 345 23.80 19.25 36.00
C ALA A 345 22.35 19.61 35.60
N ARG A 346 21.44 18.61 35.53
CA ARG A 346 20.00 18.86 35.29
C ARG A 346 19.25 19.40 36.50
N TYR A 347 19.83 19.31 37.70
CA TYR A 347 19.16 19.69 38.94
C TYR A 347 19.40 21.16 39.29
N PRO A 348 18.38 21.87 39.82
CA PRO A 348 18.56 23.20 40.40
C PRO A 348 19.56 23.24 41.58
N PRO A 349 20.14 24.40 41.89
CA PRO A 349 20.05 25.65 41.13
C PRO A 349 20.80 25.52 39.78
N LEU A 350 20.24 26.15 38.74
CA LEU A 350 20.82 26.15 37.40
C LEU A 350 21.90 27.25 37.33
N THR A 351 23.16 26.84 37.43
CA THR A 351 24.31 27.73 37.29
C THR A 351 24.79 27.77 35.84
N LYS A 352 25.54 28.81 35.47
CA LYS A 352 26.19 28.91 34.16
C LYS A 352 27.07 27.68 33.87
N GLU A 353 27.78 27.18 34.87
CA GLU A 353 28.61 25.98 34.77
C GLU A 353 27.81 24.72 34.42
N LYS A 354 26.67 24.49 35.10
CA LYS A 354 25.78 23.37 34.78
C LYS A 354 25.17 23.50 33.38
N PHE A 355 24.80 24.72 32.98
CA PHE A 355 24.31 25.00 31.64
C PHE A 355 25.37 24.73 30.57
N ASP A 356 26.60 25.20 30.78
CA ASP A 356 27.72 24.97 29.86
C ASP A 356 28.07 23.47 29.77
N HIS A 357 27.99 22.74 30.88
CA HIS A 357 28.16 21.29 30.93
C HIS A 357 27.07 20.55 30.14
N LEU A 358 25.79 20.89 30.35
CA LEU A 358 24.68 20.32 29.59
C LEU A 358 24.77 20.67 28.11
N LYS A 359 25.15 21.90 27.77
CA LYS A 359 25.38 22.36 26.40
C LYS A 359 26.51 21.58 25.75
N ALA A 360 27.61 21.32 26.46
CA ALA A 360 28.69 20.49 25.94
C ALA A 360 28.20 19.05 25.64
N LEU A 361 27.43 18.44 26.55
CA LEU A 361 26.89 17.08 26.39
C LEU A 361 25.83 16.95 25.29
N THR A 362 25.05 18.00 25.04
CA THR A 362 23.92 18.01 24.09
C THR A 362 24.22 18.71 22.77
N SER A 363 25.30 19.49 22.68
CA SER A 363 25.76 20.09 21.43
C SER A 363 26.09 19.02 20.40
N LYS A 364 26.00 19.37 19.10
CA LYS A 364 26.30 18.46 17.98
C LYS A 364 27.58 17.68 18.26
N ARG A 365 27.46 16.37 18.49
CA ARG A 365 28.61 15.46 18.50
C ARG A 365 29.32 15.61 17.16
N ARG A 366 30.44 16.33 17.13
CA ARG A 366 31.36 16.24 16.00
C ARG A 366 31.81 14.79 15.96
N GLY A 367 31.48 14.08 14.88
CA GLY A 367 31.97 12.72 14.70
C GLY A 367 33.49 12.73 14.85
N LEU A 368 34.04 11.69 15.49
CA LEU A 368 35.49 11.50 15.53
C LEU A 368 36.06 11.66 14.11
N PRO A 369 37.14 12.44 13.93
CA PRO A 369 37.85 12.53 12.66
C PRO A 369 38.02 11.12 12.06
N ARG A 370 37.89 10.97 10.74
CA ARG A 370 37.97 9.65 10.07
C ARG A 370 39.23 8.86 10.49
N TRP A 371 40.35 9.53 10.78
CA TRP A 371 41.57 8.91 11.27
C TRP A 371 41.45 8.30 12.67
N LEU A 372 40.64 8.90 13.57
CA LEU A 372 40.37 8.40 14.92
C LEU A 372 39.40 7.22 14.93
N LYS A 373 38.43 7.17 13.99
CA LYS A 373 37.53 6.01 13.85
C LYS A 373 38.26 4.70 13.57
N LYS A 374 39.44 4.76 12.94
CA LYS A 374 40.31 3.58 12.67
C LYS A 374 40.90 2.97 13.95
N TYR A 375 41.09 3.78 15.00
CA TYR A 375 41.65 3.36 16.30
C TYR A 375 40.59 3.19 17.41
N CYS A 376 39.36 3.67 17.19
CA CYS A 376 38.26 3.59 18.15
C CYS A 376 37.77 2.19 18.54
N PRO A 377 37.75 1.14 17.69
CA PRO A 377 37.41 -0.19 18.17
C PRO A 377 38.44 -0.76 19.16
N ALA A 378 39.67 -0.23 19.17
CA ALA A 378 40.73 -0.63 20.10
C ALA A 378 40.71 0.17 21.42
N LEU A 379 40.01 1.31 21.50
CA LEU A 379 40.03 2.18 22.68
C LEU A 379 39.37 1.54 23.92
N PRO A 380 38.20 0.86 23.82
CA PRO A 380 37.62 0.15 24.95
C PRO A 380 38.55 -0.97 25.44
N ILE A 381 39.21 -1.67 24.51
CA ILE A 381 40.15 -2.75 24.80
C ILE A 381 41.39 -2.21 25.50
N PHE A 382 41.95 -1.09 25.00
CA PHE A 382 43.13 -0.42 25.57
C PHE A 382 42.84 0.14 26.97
N LEU A 383 41.68 0.77 27.18
CA LEU A 383 41.25 1.23 28.50
C LEU A 383 40.98 0.07 29.46
N LEU A 384 40.35 -1.02 29.00
CA LEU A 384 40.19 -2.22 29.81
C LEU A 384 41.54 -2.81 30.20
N THR A 385 42.50 -2.88 29.26
CA THR A 385 43.86 -3.36 29.56
C THR A 385 44.59 -2.42 30.50
N LEU A 386 44.43 -1.10 30.38
CA LEU A 386 45.06 -0.14 31.28
C LEU A 386 44.47 -0.24 32.70
N ILE A 387 43.16 -0.41 32.82
CA ILE A 387 42.48 -0.64 34.10
C ILE A 387 42.91 -1.98 34.70
N LEU A 388 42.93 -3.06 33.90
CA LEU A 388 43.44 -4.38 34.32
C LEU A 388 44.91 -4.32 34.73
N CYS A 389 45.77 -3.60 34.00
CA CYS A 389 47.18 -3.42 34.35
C CYS A 389 47.36 -2.60 35.62
N LEU A 390 46.53 -1.58 35.86
CA LEU A 390 46.54 -0.82 37.11
C LEU A 390 46.04 -1.67 38.29
N PHE A 391 45.02 -2.51 38.07
CA PHE A 391 44.51 -3.44 39.08
C PHE A 391 45.54 -4.53 39.41
N LEU A 392 46.17 -5.13 38.39
CA LEU A 392 47.21 -6.15 38.55
C LEU A 392 48.49 -5.58 39.17
N ARG A 393 48.85 -4.32 38.88
CA ARG A 393 49.96 -3.64 39.60
C ARG A 393 49.62 -3.41 41.08
N TRP A 394 48.36 -3.18 41.40
CA TRP A 394 47.93 -2.94 42.78
C TRP A 394 47.91 -4.24 43.62
N GLU A 395 47.56 -5.38 43.03
CA GLU A 395 47.58 -6.68 43.73
C GLU A 395 48.97 -7.34 43.79
N CYS A 396 49.86 -7.11 42.82
CA CYS A 396 51.13 -7.85 42.72
C CYS A 396 52.37 -7.18 43.37
N GLY A 397 52.23 -6.04 44.07
CA GLY A 397 53.26 -5.50 44.97
C GLY A 397 54.72 -5.55 44.47
N PHE A 398 55.01 -4.95 43.32
CA PHE A 398 56.38 -4.63 42.86
C PHE A 398 56.57 -3.13 42.68
#